data_AF-A0A8H7SZL2-F1
#
_entry.id   AF-A0A8H7SZL2-F1
#
_cell.length_a   1.000
_cell.length_b   1.000
_cell.length_c   1.000
_cell.angle_alpha   90.00
_cell.angle_beta   90.00
_cell.angle_gamma   90.00
#
_symmetry.space_group_name_H-M   'P 1'
#
loop_
_entity.id
_entity.type
_entity.pdbx_description
1 polymer ?
#
loop_
_entity_poly.entity_id
_entity_poly.type
_entity_poly.pdbx_seq_one_letter_code
_entity_poly.pdbx_strand_id
1 'polypeptide(L)'
;MPNILIIGATRGLGASLANLYASQPNTTVFGTTRNATAPTDSKFNDKIVWVKNIDVADSGVGARLVNQLGAIGGGGGMVEGEDGVRAFDVVIITAGYFATEDFKTGPNWDVE
;
A
#
# COMPACT_ATOMS: atom_id res chain seq x y z
N MET A 1 13.57 12.58 6.73
CA MET A 1 12.11 12.51 6.55
C MET A 1 11.83 11.10 6.09
N PRO A 2 11.34 10.21 6.97
CA PRO A 2 11.09 8.83 6.58
C PRO A 2 9.95 8.72 5.57
N ASN A 3 10.16 7.91 4.54
CA ASN A 3 9.17 7.50 3.55
C ASN A 3 8.63 6.12 3.95
N ILE A 4 7.34 6.05 4.23
CA ILE A 4 6.68 4.85 4.75
C ILE A 4 5.65 4.38 3.76
N LEU A 5 5.74 3.11 3.35
CA LEU A 5 4.72 2.43 2.55
C LEU A 5 3.93 1.46 3.42
N ILE A 6 2.61 1.55 3.38
CA ILE A 6 1.72 0.65 4.10
C ILE A 6 0.77 -0.02 3.10
N ILE A 7 0.95 -1.34 2.91
CA ILE A 7 0.10 -2.17 2.07
C ILE A 7 -1.05 -2.71 2.93
N GLY A 8 -2.30 -2.49 2.49
CA GLY A 8 -3.48 -2.79 3.29
C GLY A 8 -3.83 -1.68 4.29
N ALA A 9 -3.64 -0.42 3.90
CA ALA A 9 -3.78 0.75 4.77
C ALA A 9 -5.23 1.19 5.08
N THR A 10 -6.25 0.48 4.58
CA THR A 10 -7.65 0.92 4.69
C THR A 10 -8.44 0.29 5.84
N ARG A 11 -7.91 -0.72 6.55
CA ARG A 11 -8.60 -1.39 7.66
C ARG A 11 -7.65 -1.92 8.72
N GLY A 12 -8.20 -2.26 9.89
CA GLY A 12 -7.47 -2.94 10.96
C GLY A 12 -6.17 -2.25 11.35
N LEU A 13 -5.12 -3.04 11.58
CA LEU A 13 -3.80 -2.55 11.95
C LEU A 13 -3.19 -1.59 10.91
N GLY A 14 -3.38 -1.88 9.61
CA GLY A 14 -2.86 -1.03 8.53
C GLY A 14 -3.41 0.39 8.57
N ALA A 15 -4.71 0.55 8.82
CA ALA A 15 -5.33 1.87 8.98
C ALA A 15 -4.81 2.61 10.21
N SER A 16 -4.69 1.92 11.35
CA SER A 16 -4.15 2.50 12.58
C SER A 16 -2.71 2.99 12.39
N LEU A 17 -1.86 2.19 11.75
CA LEU A 17 -0.47 2.55 11.48
C LEU A 17 -0.37 3.71 10.47
N ALA A 18 -1.18 3.71 9.41
CA ALA A 18 -1.18 4.80 8.43
C ALA A 18 -1.51 6.14 9.07
N ASN A 19 -2.53 6.18 9.93
CA ASN A 19 -2.89 7.39 10.67
C ASN A 19 -1.81 7.80 11.68
N LEU A 20 -1.25 6.83 12.40
CA LEU A 20 -0.19 7.09 13.38
C LEU A 20 1.03 7.73 12.72
N TYR A 21 1.54 7.14 11.64
CA TYR A 21 2.70 7.69 10.93
C TYR A 21 2.38 9.02 10.24
N ALA A 22 1.18 9.18 9.68
CA ALA A 22 0.78 10.43 9.04
C ALA A 22 0.60 11.59 10.05
N SER A 23 0.32 11.27 11.32
CA SER A 23 0.25 12.28 12.39
C SER A 23 1.63 12.82 12.80
N GLN A 24 2.71 12.08 12.51
CA GLN A 24 4.06 12.49 12.89
C GLN A 24 4.57 13.64 12.01
N PRO A 25 5.26 14.63 12.59
CA PRO A 25 5.90 15.67 11.80
C PRO A 25 6.99 15.06 10.92
N ASN A 26 7.21 15.68 9.75
CA ASN A 26 8.32 15.32 8.85
C ASN A 26 8.35 13.83 8.42
N THR A 27 7.19 13.20 8.27
CA THR A 27 7.02 11.82 7.76
C THR A 27 6.14 11.83 6.52
N THR A 28 6.52 11.08 5.49
CA THR A 28 5.71 10.89 4.28
C THR A 28 5.13 9.48 4.29
N VAL A 29 3.81 9.38 4.18
CA VAL A 29 3.09 8.10 4.25
C VAL A 29 2.37 7.83 2.95
N PHE A 30 2.66 6.67 2.36
CA PHE A 30 1.97 6.11 1.22
C PHE A 30 1.11 4.93 1.69
N GLY A 31 -0.20 5.02 1.47
CA GLY A 31 -1.16 3.96 1.80
C GLY A 31 -1.72 3.32 0.55
N THR A 32 -1.84 1.99 0.52
CA THR A 32 -2.51 1.31 -0.60
C THR A 32 -4.00 1.09 -0.34
N THR A 33 -4.80 1.16 -1.40
CA THR A 33 -6.21 0.79 -1.42
C THR A 33 -6.53 -0.06 -2.65
N ARG A 34 -7.44 -1.03 -2.48
CA ARG A 34 -8.00 -1.81 -3.60
C ARG A 34 -8.95 -1.01 -4.47
N ASN A 35 -9.54 0.05 -3.92
CA ASN A 35 -10.52 0.85 -4.64
C ASN A 35 -9.84 1.76 -5.67
N ALA A 36 -10.59 2.10 -6.73
CA ALA A 36 -10.18 3.08 -7.73
C ALA A 36 -10.17 4.52 -7.18
N THR A 37 -10.80 4.75 -6.04
CA THR A 37 -10.87 6.04 -5.34
C THR A 37 -10.13 5.97 -4.01
N ALA A 38 -9.56 7.11 -3.61
CA ALA A 38 -9.02 7.27 -2.27
C ALA A 38 -10.16 7.19 -1.23
N PRO A 39 -9.91 6.61 -0.04
CA PRO A 39 -10.87 6.68 1.05
C PRO A 39 -11.21 8.13 1.41
N THR A 40 -12.50 8.43 1.57
CA THR A 40 -13.01 9.76 1.94
C THR A 40 -13.55 9.82 3.36
N ASP A 41 -13.40 8.73 4.12
CA ASP A 41 -13.82 8.64 5.52
C ASP A 41 -12.92 9.53 6.39
N SER A 42 -13.53 10.35 7.25
CA SER A 42 -12.82 11.29 8.13
C SER A 42 -11.89 10.62 9.14
N LYS A 43 -11.95 9.29 9.28
CA LYS A 43 -11.00 8.53 10.10
C LYS A 43 -9.58 8.48 9.51
N PHE A 44 -9.39 8.82 8.24
CA PHE A 44 -8.08 8.81 7.61
C PHE A 44 -7.43 10.19 7.68
N ASN A 45 -6.13 10.23 7.97
CA ASN A 45 -5.35 11.44 7.98
C ASN A 45 -5.14 11.97 6.55
N ASP A 46 -5.40 13.27 6.33
CA ASP A 46 -5.30 13.92 5.01
C ASP A 46 -3.88 13.91 4.41
N LYS A 47 -2.85 13.68 5.23
CA LYS A 47 -1.46 13.59 4.77
C LYS A 47 -1.09 12.25 4.13
N ILE A 48 -2.00 11.26 4.15
CA ILE A 48 -1.76 9.96 3.52
C ILE A 48 -1.89 10.11 2.00
N VAL A 49 -0.81 9.77 1.29
CA VAL A 49 -0.81 9.71 -0.18
C VAL A 49 -1.31 8.33 -0.61
N TRP A 50 -2.46 8.28 -1.29
CA TRP A 50 -3.10 7.02 -1.65
C TRP A 50 -2.64 6.46 -3.00
N VAL A 51 -2.14 5.22 -2.96
CA VAL A 51 -1.89 4.39 -4.15
C VAL A 51 -3.12 3.50 -4.37
N LYS A 52 -3.70 3.58 -5.57
CA LYS A 52 -5.05 3.06 -5.85
C LYS A 52 -4.99 1.80 -6.71
N ASN A 53 -6.05 1.00 -6.67
CA ASN A 53 -6.15 -0.25 -7.43
C ASN A 53 -4.98 -1.21 -7.13
N ILE A 54 -4.65 -1.38 -5.86
CA ILE A 54 -3.63 -2.32 -5.38
C ILE A 54 -4.32 -3.47 -4.68
N ASP A 55 -4.63 -4.54 -5.42
CA ASP A 55 -5.01 -5.83 -4.86
C ASP A 55 -3.80 -6.77 -4.89
N VAL A 56 -3.40 -7.29 -3.73
CA VAL A 56 -2.21 -8.15 -3.61
C VAL A 56 -2.40 -9.53 -4.27
N ALA A 57 -3.64 -9.91 -4.54
CA ALA A 57 -4.00 -11.12 -5.27
C ALA A 57 -3.77 -10.99 -6.80
N ASP A 58 -3.75 -9.76 -7.34
CA ASP A 58 -3.57 -9.55 -8.77
C ASP A 58 -2.14 -9.93 -9.22
N SER A 59 -2.02 -10.82 -10.21
CA SER A 59 -0.73 -11.31 -10.74
C SER A 59 0.22 -10.22 -11.30
N GLY A 60 -0.27 -9.01 -11.54
CA GLY A 60 0.51 -7.85 -12.01
C GLY A 60 0.66 -6.72 -10.97
N VAL A 61 0.24 -6.92 -9.72
CA VAL A 61 0.17 -5.85 -8.72
C VAL A 61 1.53 -5.24 -8.40
N GLY A 62 2.60 -6.04 -8.36
CA GLY A 62 3.94 -5.56 -8.02
C GLY A 62 4.43 -4.50 -9.02
N ALA A 63 4.37 -4.81 -10.32
CA ALA A 63 4.76 -3.88 -11.37
C ALA A 63 3.88 -2.63 -11.38
N ARG A 64 2.57 -2.80 -11.19
CA ARG A 64 1.61 -1.69 -11.11
C ARG A 64 1.91 -0.76 -9.94
N LEU A 65 2.16 -1.33 -8.76
CA LEU A 65 2.51 -0.60 -7.54
C LEU A 65 3.78 0.22 -7.75
N VAL A 66 4.86 -0.40 -8.22
CA VAL A 66 6.14 0.28 -8.47
C VAL A 66 6.00 1.41 -9.47
N ASN A 67 5.28 1.20 -10.57
CA ASN A 67 5.06 2.23 -11.59
C ASN A 67 4.24 3.41 -11.06
N GLN A 68 3.16 3.13 -10.30
CA GLN A 68 2.37 4.19 -9.68
C GLN A 68 3.17 4.99 -8.65
N LEU A 69 3.96 4.30 -7.81
CA LEU A 69 4.84 4.93 -6.82
C LEU A 69 5.87 5.85 -7.47
N GLY A 70 6.39 5.49 -8.65
CA GLY A 70 7.24 6.38 -9.43
C GLY A 70 6.52 7.60 -9.96
N ALA A 71 5.32 7.42 -10.52
CA ALA A 71 4.53 8.52 -11.05
C ALA A 71 4.12 9.56 -9.98
N ILE A 72 3.93 9.14 -8.72
CA ILE A 72 3.53 10.02 -7.62
C ILE A 72 4.71 10.54 -6.77
N GLY A 73 5.96 10.31 -7.20
CA GLY A 73 7.16 10.81 -6.51
C GLY A 73 7.51 10.06 -5.22
N GLY A 74 6.95 8.87 -5.00
CA GLY A 74 7.23 8.01 -3.84
C GLY A 74 8.48 7.14 -3.98
N GLY A 75 9.23 7.27 -5.07
CA GLY A 75 10.49 6.55 -5.30
C GLY A 75 10.36 5.15 -5.89
N GLY A 76 9.21 4.85 -6.51
CA GLY A 76 9.07 3.74 -7.45
C GLY A 76 9.52 4.11 -8.87
N GLY A 77 9.47 3.15 -9.80
CA GLY A 77 9.88 3.32 -11.19
C GLY A 77 11.27 2.77 -11.48
N MET A 78 11.41 2.04 -12.59
CA MET A 78 12.68 1.47 -13.07
C MET A 78 13.59 2.53 -13.72
N VAL A 79 13.74 3.72 -13.11
CA VAL A 79 14.58 4.78 -13.67
C VAL A 79 15.85 4.90 -12.81
N GLU A 80 16.94 4.33 -13.32
CA GLU A 80 18.29 4.59 -12.79
C GLU A 80 18.66 6.06 -13.03
N GLY A 81 19.13 6.75 -11.99
CA GLY A 81 19.59 8.14 -12.07
C GLY A 81 20.29 8.60 -10.79
N GLU A 82 21.32 9.44 -10.94
CA GLU A 82 22.27 9.87 -9.90
C GLU A 82 21.66 10.66 -8.73
N ASP A 83 20.43 11.17 -8.86
CA ASP A 83 19.68 11.85 -7.78
C ASP A 83 18.88 10.91 -6.86
N GLY A 84 19.13 9.61 -6.98
CA GLY A 84 18.85 8.61 -5.94
C GLY A 84 17.40 8.14 -5.88
N VAL A 85 17.21 6.87 -6.23
CA VAL A 85 16.02 6.08 -5.90
C VAL A 85 15.62 6.37 -4.45
N ARG A 86 14.50 7.08 -4.24
CA ARG A 86 13.95 7.26 -2.89
C ARG A 86 13.38 5.92 -2.43
N ALA A 87 14.23 5.07 -1.88
CA ALA A 87 13.76 3.86 -1.22
C ALA A 87 12.84 4.22 -0.04
N PHE A 88 11.85 3.37 0.23
CA PHE A 88 11.09 3.46 1.48
C PHE A 88 12.00 3.07 2.63
N ASP A 89 11.99 3.86 3.70
CA ASP A 89 12.68 3.51 4.95
C ASP A 89 11.95 2.37 5.67
N VAL A 90 10.62 2.33 5.53
CA VAL A 90 9.76 1.31 6.14
C VAL A 90 8.69 0.88 5.15
N VAL A 91 8.57 -0.44 4.96
CA VAL A 91 7.45 -1.06 4.25
C VAL A 91 6.71 -1.98 5.21
N ILE A 92 5.42 -1.70 5.43
CA ILE A 92 4.55 -2.49 6.30
C ILE A 92 3.50 -3.18 5.45
N ILE A 93 3.44 -4.51 5.50
CA ILE A 93 2.47 -5.30 4.74
C ILE A 93 1.44 -5.87 5.70
N THR A 94 0.25 -5.27 5.70
CA THR A 94 -0.92 -5.71 6.49
C THR A 94 -2.09 -6.04 5.56
N ALA A 95 -1.83 -6.85 4.53
CA ALA A 95 -2.81 -7.23 3.51
C ALA A 95 -3.13 -8.73 3.57
N GLY A 96 -3.44 -9.23 4.77
CA GLY A 96 -3.84 -10.63 4.96
C GLY A 96 -5.24 -10.89 4.41
N TYR A 97 -5.39 -12.00 3.69
CA TYR A 97 -6.67 -12.59 3.35
C TYR A 97 -6.89 -13.82 4.23
N PHE A 98 -8.03 -13.87 4.91
CA PHE A 98 -8.43 -15.00 5.75
C PHE A 98 -9.66 -15.64 5.13
N ALA A 99 -9.43 -16.57 4.20
CA ALA A 99 -10.48 -17.49 3.77
C ALA A 99 -10.68 -18.58 4.82
N THR A 100 -11.92 -19.05 4.94
CA THR A 100 -12.19 -20.34 5.58
C THR A 100 -11.70 -21.43 4.65
N GLU A 101 -10.60 -22.09 4.99
CA GLU A 101 -10.16 -23.29 4.29
C GLU A 101 -11.16 -24.42 4.56
N ASP A 102 -11.76 -24.96 3.50
CA ASP A 102 -12.44 -26.25 3.56
C ASP A 102 -11.38 -27.34 3.31
N PHE A 103 -11.12 -28.17 4.31
CA PHE A 103 -10.20 -29.30 4.21
C PHE A 103 -10.65 -30.38 3.20
N LYS A 104 -11.87 -30.31 2.65
CA LYS A 104 -12.36 -31.21 1.59
C LYS A 104 -11.99 -30.76 0.19
N THR A 105 -12.13 -29.48 -0.13
CA THR A 105 -11.91 -28.94 -1.48
C THR A 105 -10.58 -28.22 -1.63
N GLY A 106 -9.95 -27.84 -0.52
CA GLY A 106 -8.70 -27.08 -0.53
C GLY A 106 -8.91 -25.62 -0.99
N PRO A 107 -7.83 -24.82 -1.01
CA PRO A 107 -7.89 -23.45 -1.48
C PRO A 107 -8.21 -23.40 -2.99
N ASN A 108 -9.21 -22.59 -3.35
CA ASN A 108 -9.54 -22.32 -4.75
C ASN A 108 -8.82 -21.03 -5.19
N TRP A 109 -7.65 -21.21 -5.81
CA TRP A 109 -6.77 -20.14 -6.25
C TRP A 109 -7.32 -19.32 -7.44
N ASP A 110 -8.36 -19.81 -8.11
CA ASP A 110 -8.97 -19.14 -9.28
C ASP A 110 -10.09 -18.15 -8.88
N VAL A 111 -10.42 -18.06 -7.58
CA VAL A 111 -11.37 -17.06 -7.04
C VAL A 111 -10.65 -15.92 -6.31
N GLU A 112 -9.32 -15.87 -6.42
CA GLU A 112 -8.51 -14.71 -6.03
C GLU A 112 -8.74 -13.51 -6.95
#